data_AF-A0A6A4VMH3-F1
#
_entry.id   AF-A0A6A4VMH3-F1
#
_cell.length_a   1.000
_cell.length_b   1.000
_cell.length_c   1.000
_cell.angle_alpha   90.00
_cell.angle_beta   90.00
_cell.angle_gamma   90.00
#
_symmetry.space_group_name_H-M   'P 1'
#
loop_
_entity.id
_entity.type
_entity.pdbx_description
1 polymer ?
#
loop_
_entity_poly.entity_id
_entity_poly.type
_entity_poly.pdbx_seq_one_letter_code
_entity_poly.pdbx_strand_id
1 'polypeptide(L)'
;MMFIMTTLAVLAGLAIFATYSSCDPLRAGVTSRRDELVPHFVADQLGHVPGLGGLFIACVLSGALSTISSSLNSLAAVTWEDFFRDSACIVGLSERGRRWAVRAIALVYGIASMLMAFLAKNMGGVLQIAIGVYGGCTGPVLAIFILALFVPFSNPKGLTVGLLVGLALALSASFGASFGGAAPPAMLPTEVDGCGFNVTVPESANVAASAAEKSVADL
;
A
#
# COMPACT_ATOMS: atom_id res chain seq x y z
N MET A 1 0.84 4.92 17.98
CA MET A 1 1.39 3.73 17.28
C MET A 1 1.63 4.01 15.80
N MET A 2 0.64 4.45 15.01
CA MET A 2 0.80 4.73 13.57
C MET A 2 1.92 5.75 13.26
N PHE A 3 1.98 6.87 14.00
CA PHE A 3 3.05 7.87 13.84
C PHE A 3 4.46 7.30 14.05
N ILE A 4 4.65 6.42 15.03
CA ILE A 4 5.95 5.79 15.32
C ILE A 4 6.37 4.87 14.16
N MET A 5 5.44 4.09 13.63
CA MET A 5 5.73 3.19 12.51
C MET A 5 6.11 3.97 11.25
N THR A 6 5.38 5.06 10.96
CA THR A 6 5.69 5.93 9.82
C THR A 6 7.05 6.62 9.98
N THR A 7 7.37 7.16 11.15
CA THR A 7 8.66 7.82 11.36
C THR A 7 9.82 6.84 11.25
N LEU A 8 9.71 5.65 11.81
CA LEU A 8 10.73 4.60 11.66
C LEU A 8 10.90 4.17 10.20
N ALA A 9 9.80 4.01 9.46
CA ALA A 9 9.86 3.65 8.04
C ALA A 9 10.53 4.74 7.19
N VAL A 10 10.24 6.02 7.46
CA VAL A 10 10.88 7.15 6.77
C VAL A 10 12.38 7.22 7.11
N LEU A 11 12.76 7.02 8.38
CA LEU A 11 14.16 6.98 8.79
C LEU A 11 14.92 5.83 8.13
N ALA A 12 14.30 4.64 8.03
CA ALA A 12 14.88 3.51 7.31
C ALA A 12 15.08 3.84 5.82
N GLY A 13 14.08 4.45 5.17
CA GLY A 13 14.21 4.91 3.78
C GLY A 13 15.32 5.95 3.59
N LEU A 14 15.46 6.89 4.53
CA LEU A 14 16.52 7.89 4.51
C LEU A 14 17.91 7.26 4.71
N ALA A 15 18.04 6.25 5.58
CA ALA A 15 19.28 5.52 5.77
C ALA A 15 19.70 4.78 4.48
N ILE A 16 18.76 4.09 3.83
CA ILE A 16 18.99 3.42 2.54
C ILE A 16 19.43 4.44 1.48
N PHE A 17 18.76 5.59 1.41
CA PHE A 17 19.13 6.68 0.50
C PHE A 17 20.54 7.21 0.78
N ALA A 18 20.91 7.42 2.05
CA ALA A 18 22.24 7.89 2.41
C ALA A 18 23.34 6.90 1.99
N THR A 19 23.10 5.59 2.18
CA THR A 19 24.05 4.53 1.80
C THR A 19 24.20 4.37 0.28
N TYR A 20 23.10 4.47 -0.47
CA TYR A 20 23.10 4.30 -1.94
C TYR A 20 23.08 5.63 -2.71
N SER A 21 23.43 6.74 -2.06
CA SER A 21 23.45 8.07 -2.68
C SER A 21 24.46 8.18 -3.82
N SER A 22 25.62 7.53 -3.67
CA SER A 22 26.72 7.52 -4.65
C SER A 22 26.71 6.32 -5.61
N CYS A 23 25.96 5.27 -5.28
CA CYS A 23 25.78 4.11 -6.14
C CYS A 23 24.37 3.54 -5.95
N ASP A 24 23.49 3.86 -6.88
CA ASP A 24 22.10 3.41 -6.86
C ASP A 24 21.96 1.98 -7.44
N PRO A 25 21.66 0.95 -6.64
CA PRO A 25 21.55 -0.44 -7.09
C PRO A 25 20.35 -0.68 -8.02
N LEU A 26 19.34 0.19 -8.01
CA LEU A 26 18.22 0.14 -8.97
C LEU A 26 18.67 0.62 -10.35
N ARG A 27 19.45 1.70 -10.43
CA ARG A 27 19.96 2.24 -11.70
C ARG A 27 21.11 1.40 -12.26
N ALA A 28 21.92 0.80 -11.39
CA ALA A 28 23.00 -0.11 -11.75
C ALA A 28 22.51 -1.49 -12.25
N GLY A 29 21.20 -1.78 -12.20
CA GLY A 29 20.63 -3.04 -12.71
C GLY A 29 20.85 -4.25 -11.78
N VAL A 30 21.33 -4.03 -10.56
CA VAL A 30 21.48 -5.08 -9.53
C VAL A 30 20.11 -5.52 -9.02
N THR A 31 19.16 -4.57 -8.91
CA THR A 31 17.80 -4.82 -8.46
C THR A 31 16.78 -4.35 -9.51
N SER A 32 15.87 -5.24 -9.92
CA SER A 32 14.91 -4.94 -10.99
C SER A 32 13.65 -4.19 -10.50
N ARG A 33 13.34 -4.25 -9.19
CA ARG A 33 12.08 -3.73 -8.63
C ARG A 33 12.33 -2.91 -7.36
N ARG A 34 11.55 -1.85 -7.18
CA ARG A 34 11.65 -0.98 -5.98
C ARG A 34 11.36 -1.72 -4.68
N ASP A 35 10.47 -2.71 -4.73
CA ASP A 35 10.05 -3.47 -3.53
C ASP A 35 11.15 -4.40 -2.99
N GLU A 36 12.19 -4.67 -3.78
CA GLU A 36 13.32 -5.53 -3.42
C GLU A 36 14.49 -4.75 -2.78
N LEU A 37 14.43 -3.42 -2.78
CA LEU A 37 15.52 -2.56 -2.29
C LEU A 37 15.80 -2.74 -0.80
N VAL A 38 14.74 -2.83 0.03
CA VAL A 38 14.89 -2.99 1.48
C VAL A 38 15.47 -4.38 1.84
N PRO A 39 14.96 -5.51 1.29
CA PRO A 39 15.60 -6.81 1.45
C PRO A 39 17.06 -6.84 0.98
N HIS A 40 17.37 -6.18 -0.16
CA HIS A 40 18.73 -6.07 -0.67
C HIS A 40 19.65 -5.35 0.31
N PHE A 41 19.22 -4.19 0.83
CA PHE A 41 19.97 -3.42 1.82
C PHE A 41 20.29 -4.23 3.08
N VAL A 42 19.31 -5.00 3.58
CA VAL A 42 19.54 -5.88 4.75
C VAL A 42 20.53 -6.99 4.41
N ALA A 43 20.43 -7.61 3.25
CA ALA A 43 21.37 -8.66 2.85
C ALA A 43 22.81 -8.12 2.68
N ASP A 44 22.95 -6.93 2.12
CA ASP A 44 24.21 -6.25 1.87
C ASP A 44 24.89 -5.78 3.17
N GLN A 45 24.18 -4.99 3.98
CA GLN A 45 24.76 -4.36 5.17
C GLN A 45 24.77 -5.27 6.41
N LEU A 46 23.75 -6.13 6.56
CA LEU A 46 23.59 -6.98 7.74
C LEU A 46 24.01 -8.44 7.48
N GLY A 47 24.39 -8.78 6.23
CA GLY A 47 24.77 -10.13 5.82
C GLY A 47 25.96 -10.74 6.58
N HIS A 48 26.83 -9.90 7.15
CA HIS A 48 27.94 -10.34 8.00
C HIS A 48 27.50 -10.99 9.33
N VAL A 49 26.26 -10.77 9.80
CA VAL A 49 25.75 -11.38 11.03
C VAL A 49 24.87 -12.58 10.67
N PRO A 50 25.32 -13.81 10.97
CA PRO A 50 24.53 -15.01 10.65
C PRO A 50 23.19 -14.98 11.40
N GLY A 51 22.11 -15.27 10.70
CA GLY A 51 20.75 -15.33 11.25
C GLY A 51 19.95 -14.02 11.23
N LEU A 52 20.60 -12.86 11.08
CA LEU A 52 19.92 -11.57 11.15
C LEU A 52 19.00 -11.32 9.95
N GLY A 53 19.41 -11.74 8.74
CA GLY A 53 18.54 -11.71 7.56
C GLY A 53 17.29 -12.60 7.71
N GLY A 54 17.44 -13.77 8.35
CA GLY A 54 16.32 -14.65 8.66
C GLY A 54 15.36 -14.04 9.68
N LEU A 55 15.89 -13.38 10.71
CA LEU A 55 15.10 -12.64 11.69
C LEU A 55 14.33 -11.49 11.04
N PHE A 56 14.96 -10.75 10.13
CA PHE A 56 14.31 -9.68 9.38
C PHE A 56 13.09 -10.19 8.60
N ILE A 57 13.26 -11.26 7.81
CA ILE A 57 12.16 -11.86 7.03
C ILE A 57 11.06 -12.38 7.98
N ALA A 58 11.43 -13.02 9.09
CA ALA A 58 10.47 -13.49 10.09
C ALA A 58 9.63 -12.35 10.69
N CYS A 59 10.24 -11.21 11.01
CA CYS A 59 9.54 -10.03 11.51
C CYS A 59 8.59 -9.42 10.48
N VAL A 60 9.03 -9.29 9.22
CA VAL A 60 8.21 -8.75 8.13
C VAL A 60 6.99 -9.65 7.89
N LEU A 61 7.19 -10.97 7.83
CA LEU A 61 6.09 -11.93 7.65
C LEU A 61 5.13 -11.90 8.84
N SER A 62 5.64 -11.87 10.06
CA SER A 62 4.81 -11.78 11.28
C SER A 62 3.96 -10.50 11.29
N GLY A 63 4.57 -9.35 10.98
CA GLY A 63 3.88 -8.07 10.87
C GLY A 63 2.77 -8.09 9.83
N ALA A 64 3.08 -8.57 8.60
CA ALA A 64 2.11 -8.69 7.52
C ALA A 64 0.94 -9.63 7.88
N LEU A 65 1.23 -10.80 8.45
CA LEU A 65 0.21 -11.78 8.84
C LEU A 65 -0.69 -11.25 9.97
N SER A 66 -0.16 -10.47 10.91
CA SER A 66 -0.94 -9.84 11.98
C SER A 66 -1.98 -8.85 11.42
N THR A 67 -1.56 -8.00 10.48
CA THR A 67 -2.46 -7.05 9.82
C THR A 67 -3.50 -7.79 8.96
N ILE A 68 -3.07 -8.75 8.14
CA ILE A 68 -4.01 -9.53 7.30
C ILE A 68 -5.03 -10.27 8.16
N SER A 69 -4.62 -10.91 9.25
CA SER A 69 -5.52 -11.63 10.15
C SER A 69 -6.56 -10.71 10.79
N SER A 70 -6.16 -9.52 11.25
CA SER A 70 -7.09 -8.55 11.84
C SER A 70 -8.05 -7.95 10.81
N SER A 71 -7.59 -7.70 9.58
CA SER A 71 -8.44 -7.26 8.47
C SER A 71 -9.46 -8.33 8.06
N LEU A 72 -9.04 -9.57 7.82
CA LEU A 72 -9.93 -10.66 7.43
C LEU A 72 -10.96 -10.99 8.51
N ASN A 73 -10.56 -10.97 9.78
CA ASN A 73 -11.48 -11.18 10.89
C ASN A 73 -12.53 -10.06 11.00
N SER A 74 -12.10 -8.80 10.84
CA SER A 74 -13.01 -7.66 10.87
C SER A 74 -13.97 -7.67 9.67
N LEU A 75 -13.48 -7.97 8.46
CA LEU A 75 -14.32 -8.10 7.27
C LEU A 75 -15.35 -9.20 7.45
N ALA A 76 -14.95 -10.39 7.90
CA ALA A 76 -15.88 -11.49 8.12
C ALA A 76 -16.95 -11.17 9.17
N ALA A 77 -16.58 -10.44 10.24
CA ALA A 77 -17.53 -10.00 11.25
C ALA A 77 -18.51 -8.94 10.71
N VAL A 78 -18.01 -7.93 9.98
CA VAL A 78 -18.83 -6.88 9.37
C VAL A 78 -19.78 -7.47 8.33
N THR A 79 -19.30 -8.35 7.44
CA THR A 79 -20.16 -9.03 6.46
C THR A 79 -21.26 -9.84 7.13
N TRP A 80 -20.94 -10.52 8.24
CA TRP A 80 -21.93 -11.26 9.00
C TRP A 80 -23.01 -10.35 9.60
N GLU A 81 -22.60 -9.28 10.27
CA GLU A 81 -23.50 -8.33 10.92
C GLU A 81 -24.35 -7.55 9.91
N ASP A 82 -23.78 -7.13 8.78
CA ASP A 82 -24.46 -6.27 7.80
C ASP A 82 -25.43 -7.05 6.89
N PHE A 83 -25.06 -8.27 6.48
CA PHE A 83 -25.84 -9.01 5.47
C PHE A 83 -26.60 -10.21 6.03
N PHE A 84 -26.05 -10.88 7.05
CA PHE A 84 -26.53 -12.19 7.46
C PHE A 84 -27.33 -12.18 8.77
N ARG A 85 -27.11 -11.18 9.63
CA ARG A 85 -27.79 -11.06 10.93
C ARG A 85 -29.32 -11.05 10.83
N ASP A 86 -29.87 -10.29 9.89
CA ASP A 86 -31.32 -10.14 9.72
C ASP A 86 -31.89 -11.02 8.58
N SER A 87 -31.05 -11.84 7.95
CA SER A 87 -31.47 -12.69 6.85
C SER A 87 -32.31 -13.88 7.35
N ALA A 88 -33.56 -13.98 6.87
CA ALA A 88 -34.52 -15.01 7.29
C ALA A 88 -34.03 -16.46 7.14
N CYS A 89 -33.04 -16.71 6.27
CA CYS A 89 -32.44 -18.03 6.05
C CYS A 89 -31.48 -18.46 7.17
N ILE A 90 -31.05 -17.54 8.04
CA ILE A 90 -29.99 -17.76 9.05
C ILE A 90 -30.49 -17.52 10.48
N VAL A 91 -31.68 -16.95 10.63
CA VAL A 91 -32.40 -16.81 11.92
C VAL A 91 -32.64 -18.20 12.51
N GLY A 92 -31.79 -18.60 13.47
CA GLY A 92 -31.84 -19.91 14.13
C GLY A 92 -30.55 -20.73 14.08
N LEU A 93 -29.49 -20.25 13.42
CA LEU A 93 -28.20 -20.94 13.43
C LEU A 93 -27.65 -21.05 14.86
N SER A 94 -27.24 -22.26 15.25
CA SER A 94 -26.53 -22.48 16.51
C SER A 94 -25.26 -21.64 16.59
N GLU A 95 -24.85 -21.28 17.81
CA GLU A 95 -23.65 -20.46 18.03
C GLU A 95 -22.37 -21.10 17.45
N ARG A 96 -22.33 -22.43 17.37
CA ARG A 96 -21.28 -23.20 16.68
C ARG A 96 -21.36 -23.02 15.17
N GLY A 97 -22.55 -23.11 14.58
CA GLY A 97 -22.77 -22.89 13.15
C GLY A 97 -22.39 -21.47 12.72
N ARG A 98 -22.76 -20.46 13.51
CA ARG A 98 -22.35 -19.06 13.29
C ARG A 98 -20.83 -18.90 13.26
N ARG A 99 -20.12 -19.50 14.22
CA ARG A 99 -18.65 -19.45 14.27
C ARG A 99 -18.01 -20.07 13.02
N TRP A 100 -18.54 -21.19 12.55
CA TRP A 100 -18.06 -21.81 11.31
C TRP A 100 -18.36 -20.98 10.07
N ALA A 101 -19.52 -20.34 10.01
CA ALA A 101 -19.90 -19.47 8.90
C ALA A 101 -19.00 -18.23 8.81
N VAL A 102 -18.74 -17.53 9.93
CA VAL A 102 -17.82 -16.39 9.95
C VAL A 102 -16.40 -16.82 9.55
N ARG A 103 -15.93 -18.00 9.98
CA ARG A 103 -14.64 -18.55 9.55
C ARG A 103 -14.61 -18.88 8.06
N ALA A 104 -15.70 -19.38 7.50
CA ALA A 104 -15.82 -19.64 6.06
C ALA A 104 -15.77 -18.34 5.25
N ILE A 105 -16.43 -17.27 5.71
CA ILE A 105 -16.35 -15.94 5.09
C ILE A 105 -14.91 -15.42 5.12
N ALA A 106 -14.23 -15.53 6.27
CA ALA A 106 -12.82 -15.14 6.39
C ALA A 106 -11.92 -15.93 5.42
N LEU A 107 -12.17 -17.24 5.24
CA LEU A 107 -11.43 -18.08 4.29
C LEU A 107 -11.65 -17.62 2.84
N VAL A 108 -12.88 -17.28 2.46
CA VAL A 108 -13.20 -16.76 1.12
C VAL A 108 -12.44 -15.46 0.85
N TYR A 109 -12.45 -14.52 1.80
CA TYR A 109 -11.67 -13.28 1.66
C TYR A 109 -10.16 -13.53 1.62
N GLY A 110 -9.65 -14.53 2.34
CA GLY A 110 -8.24 -14.94 2.27
C GLY A 110 -7.85 -15.54 0.91
N ILE A 111 -8.72 -16.33 0.29
CA ILE A 111 -8.49 -16.85 -1.06
C ILE A 111 -8.55 -15.71 -2.08
N ALA A 112 -9.53 -14.81 -1.95
CA ALA A 112 -9.66 -13.65 -2.83
C ALA A 112 -8.43 -12.71 -2.75
N SER A 113 -7.89 -12.47 -1.55
CA SER A 113 -6.68 -11.66 -1.39
C SER A 113 -5.44 -12.33 -1.98
N MET A 114 -5.33 -13.66 -1.88
CA MET A 114 -4.25 -14.42 -2.52
C MET A 114 -4.32 -14.32 -4.06
N LEU A 115 -5.52 -14.41 -4.65
CA LEU A 115 -5.72 -14.22 -6.09
C LEU A 115 -5.32 -12.80 -6.53
N MET A 116 -5.69 -11.78 -5.76
CA MET A 116 -5.28 -10.39 -6.01
C MET A 116 -3.76 -10.21 -5.94
N ALA A 117 -3.07 -10.90 -5.03
CA ALA A 117 -1.61 -10.85 -4.94
C ALA A 117 -0.91 -11.35 -6.22
N PHE A 118 -1.46 -12.37 -6.89
CA PHE A 118 -0.93 -12.84 -8.18
C PHE A 118 -1.13 -11.82 -9.31
N LEU A 119 -2.28 -11.13 -9.31
CA LEU A 119 -2.58 -10.07 -10.29
C LEU A 119 -1.67 -8.84 -10.09
N ALA A 120 -1.30 -8.54 -8.83
CA ALA A 120 -0.45 -7.40 -8.49
C ALA A 120 0.94 -7.45 -9.15
N LYS A 121 1.46 -8.64 -9.51
CA LYS A 121 2.76 -8.78 -10.22
C LYS A 121 2.82 -7.99 -11.53
N ASN A 122 1.67 -7.81 -12.20
CA ASN A 122 1.58 -7.15 -13.50
C ASN A 122 1.21 -5.67 -13.38
N MET A 123 0.97 -5.17 -12.16
CA MET A 123 0.55 -3.78 -11.94
C MET A 123 1.78 -2.92 -11.65
N GLY A 124 1.99 -1.88 -12.46
CA GLY A 124 2.95 -0.82 -12.14
C GLY A 124 2.38 0.07 -11.04
N GLY A 125 3.16 0.36 -9.99
CA GLY A 125 2.75 1.32 -8.95
C GLY A 125 1.65 0.80 -8.00
N VAL A 126 1.68 -0.49 -7.64
CA VAL A 126 0.75 -1.12 -6.68
C VAL A 126 0.58 -0.30 -5.39
N LEU A 127 1.68 0.22 -4.85
CA LEU A 127 1.66 1.05 -3.64
C LEU A 127 0.79 2.31 -3.82
N GLN A 128 0.91 2.99 -4.96
CA GLN A 128 0.13 4.20 -5.25
C GLN A 128 -1.36 3.89 -5.37
N ILE A 129 -1.69 2.81 -6.08
CA ILE A 129 -3.08 2.36 -6.24
C ILE A 129 -3.68 1.97 -4.88
N ALA A 130 -2.93 1.23 -4.06
CA ALA A 130 -3.37 0.82 -2.73
C ALA A 130 -3.63 2.02 -1.81
N ILE A 131 -2.71 3.00 -1.76
CA ILE A 131 -2.88 4.22 -0.98
C ILE A 131 -4.07 5.03 -1.49
N GLY A 132 -4.22 5.16 -2.80
CA GLY A 132 -5.33 5.87 -3.43
C GLY A 132 -6.68 5.26 -3.08
N VAL A 133 -6.84 3.95 -3.24
CA VAL A 133 -8.08 3.24 -2.89
C VAL A 133 -8.38 3.32 -1.39
N TYR A 134 -7.36 3.10 -0.54
CA TYR A 134 -7.54 3.18 0.90
C TYR A 134 -7.98 4.56 1.36
N GLY A 135 -7.33 5.62 0.86
CA GLY A 135 -7.69 7.01 1.14
C GLY A 135 -9.07 7.37 0.56
N GLY A 136 -9.35 6.93 -0.67
CA GLY A 136 -10.60 7.20 -1.38
C GLY A 136 -11.82 6.57 -0.73
N CYS A 137 -11.69 5.40 -0.10
CA CYS A 137 -12.76 4.79 0.68
C CYS A 137 -12.88 5.38 2.09
N THR A 138 -11.75 5.58 2.77
CA THR A 138 -11.74 6.00 4.18
C THR A 138 -12.15 7.47 4.36
N GLY A 139 -11.78 8.34 3.42
CA GLY A 139 -12.06 9.77 3.48
C GLY A 139 -13.55 10.12 3.57
N PRO A 140 -14.40 9.65 2.62
CA PRO A 140 -15.84 9.88 2.66
C PRO A 140 -16.52 9.30 3.91
N VAL A 141 -16.10 8.11 4.35
CA VAL A 141 -16.62 7.48 5.58
C VAL A 141 -16.28 8.31 6.82
N LEU A 142 -15.05 8.82 6.92
CA LEU A 142 -14.66 9.71 8.00
C LEU A 142 -15.46 11.03 7.96
N ALA A 143 -15.66 11.60 6.77
CA ALA A 143 -16.39 12.85 6.59
C ALA A 143 -17.85 12.72 7.07
N ILE A 144 -18.54 11.63 6.73
CA ILE A 144 -19.92 11.41 7.22
C ILE A 144 -19.98 11.19 8.73
N PHE A 145 -18.97 10.55 9.32
CA PHE A 145 -18.91 10.32 10.76
C PHE A 145 -18.72 11.64 11.52
N ILE A 146 -17.82 12.50 11.04
CA ILE A 146 -17.62 13.85 11.59
C ILE A 146 -18.91 14.66 11.42
N LEU A 147 -19.53 14.64 10.24
CA LEU A 147 -20.79 15.36 9.99
C LEU A 147 -21.90 14.89 10.94
N ALA A 148 -22.04 13.58 11.15
CA ALA A 148 -23.03 12.99 12.04
C ALA A 148 -22.81 13.39 13.52
N LEU A 149 -21.56 13.55 13.95
CA LEU A 149 -21.24 13.93 15.33
C LEU A 149 -21.42 15.42 15.61
N PHE A 150 -21.02 16.29 14.67
CA PHE A 150 -20.94 17.73 14.92
C PHE A 150 -22.14 18.53 14.38
N VAL A 151 -22.90 17.98 13.42
CA VAL A 151 -24.04 18.68 12.81
C VAL A 151 -25.36 18.01 13.22
N PRO A 152 -26.09 18.57 14.21
CA PRO A 152 -27.32 17.96 14.73
C PRO A 152 -28.50 17.99 13.74
N PHE A 153 -28.39 18.77 12.66
CA PHE A 153 -29.40 18.87 11.60
C PHE A 153 -29.15 17.92 10.42
N SER A 154 -28.25 16.93 10.60
CA SER A 154 -27.88 16.00 9.53
C SER A 154 -28.98 14.97 9.27
N ASN A 155 -29.39 14.86 8.00
CA ASN A 155 -30.49 13.98 7.58
C ASN A 155 -29.96 12.67 6.96
N PRO A 156 -30.54 11.50 7.27
CA PRO A 156 -30.02 10.19 6.82
C PRO A 156 -29.92 10.09 5.29
N LYS A 157 -30.91 10.62 4.55
CA LYS A 157 -30.88 10.64 3.08
C LYS A 157 -29.70 11.47 2.54
N GLY A 158 -29.42 12.61 3.17
CA GLY A 158 -28.29 13.47 2.82
C GLY A 158 -26.94 12.81 3.09
N LEU A 159 -26.81 12.11 4.22
CA LEU A 159 -25.63 11.30 4.53
C LEU A 159 -25.41 10.19 3.50
N THR A 160 -26.45 9.46 3.10
CA THR A 160 -26.32 8.39 2.10
C THR A 160 -25.90 8.94 0.73
N VAL A 161 -26.55 10.00 0.25
CA VAL A 161 -26.18 10.62 -1.04
C VAL A 161 -24.78 11.21 -0.98
N GLY A 162 -24.43 11.91 0.11
CA GLY A 162 -23.10 12.46 0.32
C GLY A 162 -22.01 11.38 0.34
N LEU A 163 -22.27 10.24 0.98
CA LEU A 163 -21.36 9.09 0.98
C LEU A 163 -21.16 8.54 -0.44
N LEU A 164 -22.23 8.30 -1.18
CA LEU A 164 -22.16 7.73 -2.53
C LEU A 164 -21.44 8.68 -3.52
N VAL A 165 -21.78 9.96 -3.49
CA VAL A 165 -21.14 10.97 -4.35
C VAL A 165 -19.68 11.16 -3.95
N GLY A 166 -19.39 11.26 -2.65
CA GLY A 166 -18.02 11.39 -2.13
C GLY A 166 -17.15 10.19 -2.50
N LEU A 167 -17.68 8.97 -2.37
CA LEU A 167 -16.99 7.75 -2.77
C LEU A 167 -16.73 7.72 -4.28
N ALA A 168 -17.73 8.06 -5.10
CA ALA A 168 -17.58 8.09 -6.55
C ALA A 168 -16.51 9.09 -7.00
N LEU A 169 -16.50 10.30 -6.43
CA LEU A 169 -15.51 11.33 -6.73
C LEU A 169 -14.10 10.96 -6.24
N ALA A 170 -13.99 10.41 -5.03
CA ALA A 170 -12.70 10.04 -4.46
C ALA A 170 -12.06 8.86 -5.21
N LEU A 171 -12.86 7.86 -5.59
CA LEU A 171 -12.40 6.76 -6.41
C LEU A 171 -12.06 7.24 -7.83
N SER A 172 -12.90 8.05 -8.48
CA SER A 172 -12.59 8.55 -9.83
C SER A 172 -11.30 9.38 -9.86
N ALA A 173 -11.03 10.17 -8.82
CA ALA A 173 -9.75 10.87 -8.67
C ALA A 173 -8.57 9.91 -8.48
N SER A 174 -8.74 8.86 -7.67
CA SER A 174 -7.69 7.87 -7.40
C SER A 174 -7.34 7.03 -8.64
N PHE A 175 -8.35 6.62 -9.40
CA PHE A 175 -8.18 5.94 -10.69
C PHE A 175 -7.63 6.89 -11.74
N GLY A 176 -8.11 8.14 -11.80
CA GLY A 176 -7.60 9.17 -12.71
C GLY A 176 -6.12 9.45 -12.50
N ALA A 177 -5.65 9.51 -11.25
CA ALA A 177 -4.23 9.64 -10.94
C ALA A 177 -3.41 8.41 -11.37
N SER A 178 -3.99 7.21 -11.26
CA SER A 178 -3.30 5.95 -11.58
C SER A 178 -3.22 5.65 -13.08
N PHE A 179 -4.24 6.04 -13.85
CA PHE A 179 -4.35 5.77 -15.29
C PHE A 179 -4.04 6.98 -16.17
N GLY A 180 -4.17 8.20 -15.65
CA GLY A 180 -3.92 9.45 -16.38
C GLY A 180 -2.45 9.81 -16.55
N GLY A 181 -1.53 8.89 -16.23
CA GLY A 181 -0.10 9.11 -16.39
C GLY A 181 0.45 10.13 -15.40
N ALA A 182 0.02 10.10 -14.12
CA ALA A 182 0.67 10.89 -13.09
C ALA A 182 2.18 10.63 -13.14
N ALA A 183 2.95 11.72 -13.23
CA ALA A 183 4.39 11.64 -13.31
C ALA A 183 4.92 10.73 -12.19
N PRO A 184 5.86 9.81 -12.47
CA PRO A 184 6.47 9.02 -11.43
C PRO A 184 6.98 9.98 -10.34
N PRO A 185 6.83 9.62 -9.04
CA PRO A 185 7.24 10.49 -7.96
C PRO A 185 8.67 10.96 -8.21
N ALA A 186 8.89 12.28 -8.17
CA ALA A 186 10.19 12.88 -8.41
C ALA A 186 11.21 12.23 -7.46
N MET A 187 12.13 11.45 -8.03
CA MET A 187 13.18 10.80 -7.26
C MET A 187 14.19 11.86 -6.83
N LEU A 188 14.70 11.73 -5.61
CA LEU A 188 15.86 12.52 -5.22
C LEU A 188 17.01 12.17 -6.17
N PRO A 189 17.87 13.16 -6.53
CA PRO A 189 18.99 12.90 -7.42
C PRO A 189 19.92 11.86 -6.77
N THR A 190 20.06 10.71 -7.42
CA THR A 190 21.03 9.67 -7.08
C THR A 190 22.11 9.61 -8.15
N GLU A 191 23.38 9.56 -7.71
CA GLU A 191 24.53 9.44 -8.59
C GLU A 191 24.88 7.95 -8.79
N VAL A 192 25.46 7.63 -9.96
CA VAL A 192 25.91 6.27 -10.31
C VAL A 192 27.43 6.18 -10.46
N ASP A 193 28.14 7.31 -10.33
CA ASP A 193 29.58 7.42 -10.56
C ASP A 193 30.43 6.65 -9.54
N GLY A 194 29.86 6.33 -8.37
CA GLY A 194 30.50 5.52 -7.33
C GLY A 194 30.28 4.01 -7.46
N CYS A 195 29.54 3.52 -8.48
CA CYS A 195 29.33 2.09 -8.65
C CYS A 195 30.56 1.42 -9.28
N GLY A 196 31.20 0.51 -8.55
CA GLY A 196 32.35 -0.29 -9.02
C GLY A 196 32.04 -1.36 -10.08
N PHE A 197 30.92 -1.23 -10.79
CA PHE A 197 30.45 -2.18 -11.81
C PHE A 197 30.55 -1.56 -13.20
N ASN A 198 30.99 -2.35 -14.18
CA ASN A 198 31.12 -1.93 -15.58
C ASN A 198 29.75 -1.99 -16.26
N VAL A 199 28.90 -0.97 -16.07
CA VAL A 199 27.49 -0.98 -16.53
C VAL A 199 27.26 0.03 -17.66
N THR A 200 26.85 -0.46 -18.83
CA THR A 200 26.27 0.36 -19.91
C THR A 200 24.93 0.92 -19.45
N VAL A 201 24.85 2.24 -19.30
CA VAL A 201 23.64 2.97 -18.92
C VAL A 201 22.51 2.67 -19.93
N PRO A 202 21.34 2.15 -19.52
CA PRO A 202 20.21 2.00 -20.42
C PRO A 202 19.62 3.39 -20.77
N GLU A 203 19.31 3.58 -22.05
CA GLU A 203 18.94 4.83 -22.74
C GLU A 203 17.80 5.66 -22.08
N SER A 204 17.02 5.04 -21.19
CA SER A 204 16.00 5.72 -20.37
C SER A 204 16.56 6.77 -19.40
N ALA A 205 17.86 6.72 -19.06
CA ALA A 205 18.50 7.72 -18.22
C ALA A 205 18.75 9.06 -18.95
N ASN A 206 18.93 9.03 -20.27
CA ASN A 206 19.18 10.25 -21.06
C ASN A 206 17.93 11.13 -21.18
N VAL A 207 16.74 10.53 -21.13
CA VAL A 207 15.46 11.27 -21.20
C VAL A 207 15.18 12.02 -19.89
N ALA A 208 15.53 11.45 -18.75
CA ALA A 208 15.38 12.10 -17.44
C ALA A 208 16.39 13.24 -17.23
N ALA A 209 17.63 13.07 -17.70
CA ALA A 209 18.65 14.12 -17.67
C ALA A 209 18.25 15.33 -18.54
N SER A 210 17.69 15.10 -19.73
CA SER A 210 17.22 16.18 -20.61
C SER A 210 15.99 16.92 -20.05
N ALA A 211 15.12 16.23 -19.30
CA ALA A 211 13.96 16.87 -18.66
C ALA A 211 14.35 17.73 -17.44
N ALA A 212 15.39 17.34 -16.70
CA ALA A 212 15.91 18.12 -15.57
C ALA A 212 16.60 19.42 -16.04
N GLU A 213 17.33 19.38 -17.17
CA GLU A 213 18.01 20.56 -17.70
C GLU A 213 17.03 21.64 -18.22
N LYS A 214 15.88 21.23 -18.79
CA LYS A 214 14.82 22.17 -19.20
C LYS A 214 14.14 22.87 -18.03
N SER A 215 13.95 22.21 -16.89
CA SER A 215 13.25 22.81 -15.75
C SER A 215 14.09 23.84 -14.97
N VAL A 216 15.42 23.85 -15.16
CA VAL A 216 16.34 24.82 -14.54
C VAL A 216 16.55 26.05 -15.45
N ALA A 217 16.31 25.92 -16.75
CA ALA A 217 16.43 27.03 -17.71
C ALA A 217 15.20 27.98 -17.74
N ASP A 218 14.08 27.58 -17.13
CA ASP A 218 12.83 28.37 -17.04
C ASP A 218 12.66 29.12 -15.69
N LEU A 219 13.74 29.24 -14.90
CA LEU A 219 13.87 30.15 -13.74
C LEU A 219 14.86 31.28 -14.08
#